data_AF-F7XA32-F1
#
_entry.id   AF-F7XA32-F1
#
_cell.length_a   1.000
_cell.length_b   1.000
_cell.length_c   1.000
_cell.angle_alpha   90.00
_cell.angle_beta   90.00
_cell.angle_gamma   90.00
#
_symmetry.space_group_name_H-M   'P 1'
#
loop_
_entity.id
_entity.type
_entity.pdbx_description
1 polymer ?
#
loop_
_entity_poly.entity_id
_entity_poly.type
_entity_poly.pdbx_seq_one_letter_code
_entity_poly.pdbx_strand_id
1 'polypeptide(L)' 'MVTKTPAVALRRKGAVFVDPVLVAEVEYRAWTDDWKLRHASFKGIRERADDATVFELG' A
#
# COMPACT_ATOMS: atom_id res chain seq x y z
N MET A 1 -6.43 4.02 13.72
CA MET A 1 -6.66 5.41 14.15
C MET A 1 -6.27 6.34 12.99
N VAL A 2 -6.73 7.60 12.94
CA VAL A 2 -6.29 8.57 11.91
C VAL A 2 -4.90 9.07 12.28
N THR A 3 -3.97 9.13 11.33
CA THR A 3 -2.61 9.65 11.54
C THR A 3 -2.38 10.93 10.74
N LYS A 4 -1.57 11.85 11.28
CA LYS A 4 -1.16 13.10 10.61
C LYS A 4 0.02 12.88 9.66
N THR A 5 0.79 11.81 9.87
CA THR A 5 1.99 11.51 9.08
C THR A 5 1.78 10.19 8.33
N PRO A 6 1.80 10.20 6.99
CA PRO A 6 1.69 8.97 6.21
C PRO A 6 2.97 8.13 6.29
N ALA A 7 2.83 6.81 6.16
CA ALA A 7 3.96 5.88 6.06
C ALA A 7 4.81 6.09 4.80
N VAL A 8 4.26 6.75 3.78
CA VAL A 8 4.95 7.09 2.53
C VAL A 8 4.75 8.56 2.19
N ALA A 9 5.75 9.19 1.57
CA ALA A 9 5.67 10.56 1.10
C ALA A 9 4.70 10.68 -0.10
N LEU A 10 3.40 10.79 0.19
CA LEU A 10 2.33 10.89 -0.80
C LEU A 10 1.63 12.25 -0.69
N ARG A 11 1.57 12.99 -1.79
CA ARG A 11 0.71 14.17 -1.91
C ARG A 11 -0.57 13.81 -2.67
N ARG A 12 -1.68 13.70 -1.96
CA ARG A 12 -3.01 13.52 -2.55
C ARG A 12 -4.04 14.41 -1.87
N LYS A 13 -4.71 15.25 -2.65
CA LYS A 13 -5.77 16.14 -2.14
C LYS A 13 -6.95 15.30 -1.65
N GLY A 14 -7.40 15.56 -0.42
CA GLY A 14 -8.55 14.87 0.18
C GLY A 14 -8.27 13.46 0.70
N ALA A 15 -7.01 13.01 0.75
CA ALA A 15 -6.68 11.73 1.38
C ALA A 15 -6.76 11.83 2.91
N VAL A 16 -7.30 10.78 3.55
CA VAL A 16 -7.26 10.58 5.00
C VAL A 16 -6.24 9.50 5.29
N PHE A 17 -5.19 9.84 6.04
CA PHE A 17 -4.18 8.87 6.43
C PHE A 17 -4.55 8.15 7.72
N VAL A 18 -4.25 6.86 7.76
CA VAL A 18 -4.57 5.97 8.89
C VAL A 18 -3.36 5.13 9.26
N ASP A 19 -3.38 4.54 10.45
CA ASP A 19 -2.33 3.60 10.87
C ASP A 19 -2.24 2.41 9.90
N PRO A 20 -1.03 1.97 9.51
CA PRO A 20 -0.82 0.89 8.54
C PRO A 20 -1.01 -0.48 9.18
N VAL A 21 -2.25 -0.81 9.56
CA VAL A 21 -2.60 -2.06 10.26
C VAL A 21 -3.33 -3.08 9.38
N LEU A 22 -3.58 -2.73 8.11
CA LEU A 22 -4.29 -3.55 7.13
C LEU A 22 -3.40 -3.80 5.91
N VAL A 23 -3.44 -5.02 5.39
CA VAL A 23 -2.75 -5.41 4.16
C VAL A 23 -3.79 -5.61 3.06
N ALA A 24 -3.55 -5.00 1.89
CA ALA A 24 -4.41 -5.15 0.73
C ALA A 24 -3.80 -6.11 -0.30
N GLU A 25 -4.64 -6.93 -0.92
CA GLU A 25 -4.29 -7.66 -2.13
C GLU A 25 -4.47 -6.75 -3.35
N VAL A 26 -3.43 -6.70 -4.19
CA VAL A 26 -3.38 -5.85 -5.39
C VAL A 26 -2.87 -6.67 -6.56
N GLU A 27 -3.66 -6.68 -7.65
CA GLU A 27 -3.19 -7.19 -8.94
C GLU A 27 -2.51 -6.05 -9.72
N TYR A 28 -1.40 -6.35 -10.39
CA TYR A 28 -0.65 -5.37 -11.17
C TYR A 28 0.05 -6.05 -12.36
N ARG A 29 0.44 -5.25 -13.37
CA ARG A 29 1.06 -5.79 -14.60
C ARG A 29 2.58 -5.80 -14.59
N ALA A 30 3.19 -4.84 -13.90
CA ALA A 30 4.64 -4.69 -13.80
C ALA A 30 4.99 -3.68 -12.70
N TRP A 31 6.27 -3.67 -12.30
CA TRP A 31 6.87 -2.54 -11.63
C TRP A 31 7.20 -1.41 -12.63
N THR A 32 7.21 -0.17 -12.16
CA THR A 32 7.78 0.97 -12.87
C THR A 32 9.23 1.21 -12.45
N ASP A 33 9.97 1.98 -13.24
CA ASP A 33 11.37 2.33 -12.92
C ASP A 33 11.50 3.16 -11.64
N ASP A 34 10.41 3.81 -11.20
CA ASP A 34 10.31 4.53 -9.92
C ASP A 34 9.65 3.71 -8.80
N TRP A 35 9.69 2.37 -8.91
CA TRP A 35 9.23 1.42 -7.89
C TRP A 35 7.75 1.52 -7.50
N LYS A 36 6.88 1.83 -8.48
CA LYS A 36 5.43 1.82 -8.32
C LYS A 36 4.78 0.67 -9.10
N LEU A 37 3.56 0.33 -8.72
CA LEU A 37 2.78 -0.69 -9.40
C LEU A 37 2.11 -0.12 -10.67
N ARG A 38 2.36 -0.75 -11.82
CA ARG A 38 1.75 -0.39 -13.10
C ARG A 38 0.37 -1.04 -13.24
N HIS A 39 -0.65 -0.21 -13.47
CA HIS A 39 -2.05 -0.62 -13.67
C HIS A 39 -2.60 -1.43 -12.48
N ALA A 40 -2.37 -0.94 -11.27
CA ALA A 40 -2.79 -1.59 -10.04
C ALA A 40 -4.33 -1.64 -9.90
N SER A 41 -4.85 -2.79 -9.49
CA SER A 41 -6.26 -3.02 -9.18
C SER A 41 -6.40 -3.63 -7.78
N PHE A 42 -7.20 -2.99 -6.93
CA PHE A 42 -7.52 -3.49 -5.60
C PHE A 42 -8.39 -4.75 -5.68
N LYS A 43 -8.05 -5.80 -4.92
CA LYS A 43 -8.80 -7.06 -4.89
C LYS A 43 -9.49 -7.30 -3.55
N GLY A 44 -8.89 -6.87 -2.45
CA GLY A 44 -9.48 -7.04 -1.13
C GLY A 44 -8.50 -6.71 -0.02
N ILE A 45 -9.00 -6.74 1.22
CA ILE A 45 -8.16 -6.71 2.41
C ILE A 45 -7.88 -8.16 2.81
N ARG A 46 -6.61 -8.49 3.08
CA ARG A 46 -6.23 -9.82 3.58
C ARG A 46 -6.60 -9.96 5.04
N GLU A 47 -6.92 -11.19 5.46
CA GLU A 47 -7.10 -11.48 6.86
C GLU A 47 -5.77 -11.31 7.61
N ARG A 48 -5.84 -10.80 8.84
CA ARG A 48 -4.66 -10.49 9.68
C ARG A 48 -3.76 -11.70 9.96
N ALA A 49 -4.28 -12.93 9.80
CA ALA A 49 -3.53 -14.17 9.97
C ALA A 49 -2.49 -14.40 8.86
N ASP A 50 -2.59 -13.69 7.74
CA ASP A 50 -1.62 -13.75 6.66
C ASP A 50 -0.40 -12.89 7.00
N ASP A 51 0.78 -13.52 6.94
CA ASP A 51 2.07 -12.91 7.22
C ASP A 51 2.29 -11.62 6.39
N ALA A 52 2.46 -10.49 7.09
CA ALA A 52 2.66 -9.17 6.53
C ALA A 52 4.16 -8.88 6.30
N THR A 53 4.93 -9.90 5.95
CA THR A 53 6.35 -9.75 5.64
C THR A 53 6.55 -8.69 4.55
N VAL A 54 7.23 -7.61 4.92
CA VAL A 54 7.57 -6.52 4.00
C VAL A 54 8.85 -6.94 3.28
N PHE A 55 8.75 -7.10 1.97
CA PHE A 55 9.91 -7.31 1.12
C PHE A 55 10.44 -5.97 0.63
N GLU A 56 11.71 -5.69 0.94
CA GLU A 56 12.44 -4.58 0.33
C GLU A 56 13.02 -5.03 -1.01
N LEU A 57 12.63 -4.34 -2.08
CA LEU A 57 13.31 -4.42 -3.37
C LEU A 57 14.38 -3.32 -3.38
N GLY A 58 15.65 -3.74 -3.48
CA GLY A 58 16.82 -2.85 -3.42
C GLY A 58 17.03 -1.99 -4.65
#